data_AF-A0A0J9F0J9-F1
#
_entry.id   AF-A0A0J9F0J9-F1
#
_cell.length_a   1.000
_cell.length_b   1.000
_cell.length_c   1.000
_cell.angle_alpha   90.00
_cell.angle_beta   90.00
_cell.angle_gamma   90.00
#
_symmetry.space_group_name_H-M   'P 1'
#
loop_
_entity.id
_entity.type
_entity.pdbx_description
1 polymer ?
#
loop_
_entity_poly.entity_id
_entity_poly.type
_entity_poly.pdbx_seq_one_letter_code
_entity_poly.pdbx_strand_id
1 'polypeptide(L)'
;MGQEKRYFENITIDKGSLLSKQLNIEPGDYFGEFDCNNEKLLLTKQRNTKNRKIYEMTVTYEQLLVILIYAARVQGDKFTPEDLAAMTKIIRKSSPIKKSSNSDVAHHIIPLEVCEKSKLILAAKRYDCFDENSRINFLKVPLYFHIGAHPKYSKLVEDILDDRWSDLVECGQENDRNAIREVIEEVIQYLTDMIKEMKASGVCIINDI
;
A
#
# COMPACT_ATOMS: atom_id res chain seq x y z
N MET A 1 32.23 12.15 13.06
CA MET A 1 30.88 12.30 12.48
C MET A 1 29.91 11.68 13.48
N GLY A 2 29.04 12.48 14.09
CA GLY A 2 28.15 12.02 15.16
C GLY A 2 27.09 11.05 14.64
N GLN A 3 26.78 10.00 15.40
CA GLN A 3 25.63 9.14 15.13
C GLN A 3 24.36 10.00 15.21
N GLU A 4 23.68 10.22 14.08
CA GLU A 4 22.40 10.91 14.08
C GLU A 4 21.32 9.90 14.47
N LYS A 5 21.05 9.80 15.77
CA LYS A 5 19.95 8.99 16.30
C LYS A 5 18.72 9.86 16.52
N ARG A 6 17.54 9.31 16.20
CA ARG A 6 16.24 9.94 16.42
C ARG A 6 15.43 9.11 17.40
N TYR A 7 14.74 9.75 18.33
CA TYR A 7 14.00 9.07 19.40
C TYR A 7 12.52 9.45 19.33
N PHE A 8 11.65 8.47 19.61
CA PHE A 8 10.20 8.59 19.55
C PHE A 8 9.59 8.02 20.82
N GLU A 9 8.99 8.84 21.67
CA GLU A 9 8.58 8.44 23.02
C GLU A 9 7.15 7.90 23.14
N ASN A 10 6.39 7.79 22.04
CA ASN A 10 4.98 7.40 22.09
C ASN A 10 4.53 6.57 20.86
N ILE A 11 5.27 5.51 20.51
CA ILE A 11 4.85 4.62 19.42
C ILE A 11 3.84 3.59 19.99
N THR A 12 2.55 3.78 19.73
CA THR A 12 1.51 2.82 20.12
C THR A 12 1.18 1.88 18.97
N ILE A 13 1.21 0.59 19.23
CA ILE A 13 0.82 -0.44 18.27
C ILE A 13 -0.47 -1.09 18.78
N ASP A 14 -1.56 -0.89 18.04
CA ASP A 14 -2.87 -1.40 18.40
C ASP A 14 -3.02 -2.89 18.12
N LYS A 15 -3.88 -3.55 18.91
CA LYS A 15 -4.22 -4.96 18.71
C LYS A 15 -4.95 -5.15 17.39
N GLY A 16 -4.35 -5.91 16.48
CA GLY A 16 -4.92 -6.17 15.16
C GLY A 16 -4.66 -5.06 14.14
N SER A 17 -3.88 -4.03 14.50
CA SER A 17 -3.36 -3.04 13.56
C SER A 17 -2.50 -3.70 12.49
N LEU A 18 -2.38 -3.05 11.32
CA LEU A 18 -1.48 -3.48 10.25
C LEU A 18 -0.04 -3.61 10.76
N LEU A 19 0.41 -2.70 11.62
CA LEU A 19 1.73 -2.80 12.27
C LEU A 19 1.87 -4.07 13.10
N SER A 20 0.88 -4.41 13.94
CA SER A 20 0.95 -5.63 14.76
C SER A 20 0.97 -6.91 13.92
N LYS A 21 0.19 -6.93 12.84
CA LYS A 21 0.02 -8.11 11.97
C LYS A 21 1.20 -8.31 11.02
N GLN A 22 1.66 -7.24 10.38
CA GLN A 22 2.69 -7.30 9.34
C GLN A 22 4.11 -7.30 9.90
N LEU A 23 4.36 -6.56 10.98
CA LEU A 23 5.69 -6.51 11.61
C LEU A 23 5.85 -7.54 12.73
N ASN A 24 4.80 -8.34 13.00
CA ASN A 24 4.74 -9.30 14.10
C ASN A 24 5.15 -8.68 15.45
N ILE A 25 4.77 -7.42 15.66
CA ILE A 25 5.01 -6.68 16.90
C ILE A 25 3.78 -6.83 17.78
N GLU A 26 4.00 -7.21 19.03
CA GLU A 26 2.91 -7.27 20.00
C GLU A 26 2.25 -5.89 20.18
N PRO A 27 0.95 -5.86 20.48
CA PRO A 27 0.30 -4.62 20.85
C PRO A 27 0.88 -4.00 22.13
N GLY A 28 0.89 -2.67 22.19
CA GLY A 28 1.30 -1.89 23.35
C GLY A 28 2.06 -0.61 22.98
N ASP A 29 2.59 0.05 24.01
CA ASP A 29 3.35 1.29 23.88
C ASP A 29 4.86 1.00 23.79
N TYR A 30 5.56 1.73 22.92
CA TYR A 30 6.97 1.55 22.63
C TYR A 30 7.74 2.88 22.63
N PHE A 31 8.99 2.82 23.08
CA PHE A 31 10.03 3.78 22.73
C PHE A 31 10.66 3.38 21.39
N GLY A 32 10.74 4.30 20.44
CA GLY A 32 11.46 4.12 19.19
C GLY A 32 12.81 4.81 19.22
N GLU A 33 13.86 4.13 18.76
CA GLU A 33 15.15 4.71 18.41
C GLU A 33 15.45 4.37 16.97
N PHE A 34 15.70 5.38 16.14
CA PHE A 34 16.10 5.19 14.75
C PHE A 34 17.52 5.68 14.52
N ASP A 35 18.39 4.77 14.08
CA ASP A 35 19.73 5.09 13.61
C ASP A 35 19.68 5.46 12.13
N CYS A 36 19.76 6.77 11.85
CA CYS A 36 19.73 7.31 10.49
C CYS A 36 20.84 6.77 9.58
N ASN A 37 22.00 6.40 10.15
CA ASN A 37 23.14 5.95 9.34
C ASN A 37 22.97 4.49 8.89
N ASN A 38 22.28 3.68 9.71
CA ASN A 38 22.16 2.24 9.51
C ASN A 38 20.73 1.81 9.15
N GLU A 39 19.79 2.75 9.08
CA GLU A 39 18.37 2.50 8.80
C GLU A 39 17.78 1.45 9.75
N LYS A 40 18.17 1.52 11.02
CA LYS A 40 17.72 0.58 12.05
C LYS A 40 16.75 1.26 13.00
N LEU A 41 15.55 0.69 13.12
CA LEU A 41 14.56 1.06 14.13
C LEU A 41 14.57 0.02 15.26
N LEU A 42 14.75 0.52 16.47
CA LEU A 42 14.62 -0.22 17.71
C LEU A 42 13.34 0.20 18.42
N LEU A 43 12.43 -0.74 18.66
CA LEU A 43 11.21 -0.53 19.44
C LEU A 43 11.32 -1.25 20.78
N THR A 44 11.34 -0.48 21.87
CA THR A 44 11.41 -1.00 23.24
C THR A 44 10.08 -0.80 23.95
N LYS A 45 9.41 -1.89 24.34
CA LYS A 45 8.09 -1.82 24.99
C LYS A 45 8.15 -1.07 26.34
N GLN A 46 7.24 -0.11 26.58
CA GLN A 46 7.28 0.80 27.72
C GLN A 46 6.82 0.16 29.04
N ARG A 47 5.87 -0.79 29.01
CA ARG A 47 5.29 -1.39 30.23
C ARG A 47 5.99 -2.65 30.75
N ASN A 48 5.89 -2.77 32.06
CA ASN A 48 6.65 -3.54 33.05
C ASN A 48 6.63 -5.07 32.87
N THR A 49 7.70 -5.66 32.34
CA THR A 49 8.04 -7.07 32.55
C THR A 49 9.54 -7.22 32.71
N LYS A 50 10.00 -8.13 33.58
CA LYS A 50 11.42 -8.49 33.76
C LYS A 50 12.12 -8.92 32.45
N ASN A 51 11.35 -9.12 31.39
CA ASN A 51 11.78 -9.27 30.00
C ASN A 51 11.12 -8.19 29.15
N ARG A 52 11.73 -7.00 29.02
CA ARG A 52 11.28 -5.99 28.07
C ARG A 52 11.54 -6.52 26.65
N LYS A 53 10.48 -6.72 25.88
CA LYS A 53 10.61 -7.17 24.51
C LYS A 53 11.11 -6.00 23.65
N ILE A 54 12.21 -6.25 22.96
CA ILE A 54 12.86 -5.31 22.06
C ILE A 54 12.68 -5.86 20.65
N TYR A 55 12.23 -5.01 19.74
CA TYR A 55 12.13 -5.32 18.33
C TYR A 55 13.15 -4.47 17.59
N GLU A 56 14.08 -5.11 16.91
CA GLU A 56 15.04 -4.45 16.04
C GLU A 56 14.68 -4.81 14.60
N MET A 57 14.62 -3.81 13.73
CA MET A 57 14.33 -3.99 12.32
C MET A 57 15.08 -2.97 11.47
N THR A 58 15.51 -3.41 10.29
CA THR A 58 15.96 -2.50 9.25
C THR A 58 14.72 -1.92 8.57
N VAL A 59 14.55 -0.60 8.65
CA VAL A 59 13.45 0.12 8.02
C VAL A 59 13.99 1.33 7.28
N THR A 60 13.55 1.52 6.04
CA THR A 60 13.86 2.74 5.30
C THR A 60 13.19 3.93 5.96
N TYR A 61 13.61 5.14 5.60
CA TYR A 61 12.99 6.37 6.09
C TYR A 61 11.49 6.45 5.79
N GLU A 62 11.04 5.93 4.64
CA GLU A 62 9.64 5.87 4.27
C GLU A 62 8.87 4.86 5.13
N GLN A 63 9.47 3.69 5.41
CA GLN A 63 8.88 2.70 6.30
C GLN A 63 8.79 3.21 7.73
N LEU A 64 9.81 3.92 8.21
CA LEU A 64 9.80 4.60 9.49
C LEU A 64 8.66 5.62 9.55
N LEU A 65 8.50 6.46 8.52
CA LEU A 65 7.42 7.43 8.45
C LEU A 65 6.04 6.76 8.53
N VAL A 66 5.85 5.66 7.80
CA VAL A 66 4.60 4.89 7.83
C VAL A 66 4.34 4.31 9.23
N ILE A 67 5.36 3.73 9.87
CA ILE A 67 5.27 3.22 11.25
C ILE A 67 4.84 4.35 12.20
N LEU A 68 5.44 5.53 12.07
CA LEU A 68 5.14 6.68 12.90
C LEU A 68 3.73 7.23 12.63
N ILE A 69 3.28 7.32 11.38
CA ILE A 69 1.92 7.76 11.03
C ILE A 69 0.86 6.82 11.59
N TYR A 70 1.06 5.50 11.45
CA TYR A 70 0.12 4.52 12.00
C TYR A 70 0.10 4.55 13.52
N ALA A 71 1.26 4.70 14.16
CA ALA A 71 1.33 4.87 15.60
C ALA A 71 0.69 6.20 16.07
N ALA A 72 0.81 7.26 15.28
CA ALA A 72 0.19 8.57 15.54
C ALA A 72 -1.34 8.51 15.47
N ARG A 73 -1.89 7.83 14.46
CA ARG A 73 -3.36 7.69 14.26
C ARG A 73 -4.07 7.02 15.44
N VAL A 74 -3.38 6.15 16.15
CA VAL A 74 -3.89 5.50 17.37
C VAL A 74 -3.99 6.48 18.54
N GLN A 75 -3.13 7.49 18.59
CA GLN A 75 -3.05 8.44 19.71
C GLN A 75 -3.65 9.83 19.43
N GLY A 76 -4.21 10.07 18.24
CA GLY A 76 -4.84 11.34 17.87
C GLY A 76 -3.87 12.53 17.81
N ASP A 77 -3.48 13.07 18.98
CA ASP A 77 -2.95 14.42 19.20
C ASP A 77 -1.50 14.48 19.75
N LYS A 78 -0.67 13.45 19.57
CA LYS A 78 0.69 13.42 20.17
C LYS A 78 1.86 13.74 19.24
N PHE A 79 1.64 13.92 17.94
CA PHE A 79 2.68 14.41 17.02
C PHE A 79 2.40 15.86 16.68
N THR A 80 3.32 16.74 17.07
CA THR A 80 3.21 18.16 16.78
C THR A 80 3.44 18.43 15.29
N PRO A 81 2.91 19.52 14.73
CA PRO A 81 3.27 19.99 13.40
C PRO A 81 4.80 20.15 13.21
N GLU A 82 5.53 20.48 14.28
CA GLU A 82 7.00 20.52 14.29
C GLU A 82 7.61 19.12 14.10
N ASP A 83 7.06 18.08 14.73
CA ASP A 83 7.49 16.69 14.52
C ASP A 83 7.30 16.27 13.06
N LEU A 84 6.14 16.62 12.47
CA LEU A 84 5.81 16.33 11.07
C LEU A 84 6.72 17.11 10.09
N ALA A 85 7.05 18.36 10.42
CA ALA A 85 7.96 19.18 9.63
C ALA A 85 9.42 18.69 9.71
N ALA A 86 9.85 18.21 10.88
CA ALA A 86 11.15 17.58 11.07
C ALA A 86 11.26 16.27 10.26
N MET A 87 10.21 15.45 10.27
CA MET A 87 10.11 14.26 9.42
C MET A 87 10.22 14.61 7.92
N THR A 88 9.55 15.69 7.49
CA THR A 88 9.60 16.17 6.09
C THR A 88 10.98 16.69 5.68
N LYS A 89 11.76 17.27 6.61
CA LYS A 89 13.14 17.72 6.34
C LYS A 89 14.12 16.56 6.18
N ILE A 90 13.89 15.44 6.86
CA ILE A 90 14.71 14.22 6.72
C ILE A 90 14.54 13.63 5.31
N ILE A 91 13.32 13.63 4.79
CA ILE A 91 12.96 13.20 3.42
C ILE A 91 13.69 14.02 2.35
N ARG A 92 13.86 15.33 2.54
CA ARG A 92 14.54 16.20 1.56
C ARG A 92 16.05 16.05 1.51
N LYS A 93 16.68 15.50 2.55
CA LYS A 93 18.14 15.29 2.59
C LYS A 93 18.58 13.91 2.09
N SER A 94 17.66 12.96 1.99
CA SER A 94 17.96 11.59 1.54
C SER A 94 17.63 11.45 0.05
N SER A 95 18.66 11.53 -0.79
CA SER A 95 18.62 11.14 -2.20
C SER A 95 19.94 10.42 -2.54
N PRO A 96 19.99 9.41 -3.44
CA PRO A 96 18.94 8.51 -3.92
C PRO A 96 19.23 7.02 -3.55
N ILE A 97 18.17 6.32 -3.16
CA ILE A 97 17.80 4.93 -3.49
C ILE A 97 18.96 3.91 -3.61
N LYS A 98 19.19 3.16 -2.53
CA LYS A 98 19.57 1.74 -2.64
C LYS A 98 18.32 0.89 -2.46
N LYS A 99 17.81 0.37 -3.57
CA LYS A 99 16.80 -0.70 -3.59
C LYS A 99 17.35 -1.89 -2.80
N SER A 100 16.71 -2.24 -1.70
CA SER A 100 16.76 -3.60 -1.16
C SER A 100 15.35 -4.06 -0.82
N SER A 101 15.02 -5.22 -1.37
CA SER A 101 13.74 -5.91 -1.36
C SER A 101 13.36 -6.44 0.02
N ASN A 102 12.09 -6.25 0.44
CA ASN A 102 11.21 -7.32 0.94
C ASN A 102 9.94 -6.81 1.66
N SER A 103 8.98 -6.30 0.89
CA SER A 103 7.55 -6.61 1.15
C SER A 103 6.74 -6.12 -0.06
N ASP A 104 6.94 -6.80 -1.19
CA ASP A 104 5.94 -6.71 -2.25
C ASP A 104 4.66 -7.36 -1.72
N VAL A 105 3.56 -6.61 -1.75
CA VAL A 105 2.23 -7.08 -1.39
C VAL A 105 1.43 -7.36 -2.66
N ALA A 106 0.52 -8.33 -2.58
CA ALA A 106 -0.42 -8.56 -3.66
C ALA A 106 -1.44 -7.42 -3.69
N HIS A 107 -1.54 -6.74 -4.83
CA HIS A 107 -2.48 -5.68 -5.11
C HIS A 107 -3.51 -6.15 -6.12
N HIS A 108 -4.79 -5.91 -5.85
CA HIS A 108 -5.83 -6.14 -6.85
C HIS A 108 -5.74 -5.08 -7.94
N ILE A 109 -5.58 -5.50 -9.18
CA ILE A 109 -5.53 -4.60 -10.35
C ILE A 109 -6.91 -3.96 -10.53
N ILE A 110 -7.97 -4.77 -10.55
CA ILE A 110 -9.35 -4.30 -10.47
C ILE A 110 -9.77 -4.37 -9.01
N PRO A 111 -10.06 -3.22 -8.35
CA PRO A 111 -10.44 -3.20 -6.95
C PRO A 111 -11.71 -4.02 -6.68
N LEU A 112 -11.77 -4.69 -5.52
CA LEU A 112 -12.89 -5.56 -5.16
C LEU A 112 -14.24 -4.84 -5.20
N GLU A 113 -14.30 -3.60 -4.73
CA GLU A 113 -15.51 -2.77 -4.76
C GLU A 113 -16.00 -2.47 -6.19
N VAL A 114 -15.09 -2.42 -7.17
CA VAL A 114 -15.42 -2.27 -8.58
C VAL A 114 -15.91 -3.60 -9.16
N CYS A 115 -15.26 -4.71 -8.78
CA CYS A 115 -15.66 -6.07 -9.17
C CYS A 115 -17.09 -6.44 -8.75
N GLU A 116 -17.61 -5.85 -7.67
CA GLU A 116 -18.97 -6.12 -7.17
C GLU A 116 -20.07 -5.43 -7.98
N LYS A 117 -19.75 -4.34 -8.71
CA LYS A 117 -20.75 -3.49 -9.38
C LYS A 117 -20.58 -3.35 -10.90
N SER A 118 -19.38 -3.53 -11.43
CA SER A 118 -19.12 -3.36 -12.86
C SER A 118 -19.89 -4.37 -13.71
N LYS A 119 -20.63 -3.90 -14.71
CA LYS A 119 -21.43 -4.75 -15.60
C LYS A 119 -20.55 -5.74 -16.38
N LEU A 120 -19.43 -5.26 -16.90
CA LEU A 120 -18.45 -6.09 -17.61
C LEU A 120 -17.87 -7.17 -16.71
N ILE A 121 -17.50 -6.84 -15.48
CA ILE A 121 -16.96 -7.83 -14.53
C ILE A 121 -18.03 -8.85 -14.13
N LEU A 122 -19.26 -8.41 -13.86
CA LEU A 122 -20.37 -9.31 -13.52
C LEU A 122 -20.69 -10.26 -14.70
N ALA A 123 -20.63 -9.78 -15.94
CA ALA A 123 -20.76 -10.62 -17.13
C ALA A 123 -19.59 -11.61 -17.26
N ALA A 124 -18.35 -11.16 -17.05
CA ALA A 124 -17.17 -12.00 -17.09
C ALA A 124 -17.20 -13.12 -16.04
N LYS A 125 -17.64 -12.83 -14.82
CA LYS A 125 -17.87 -13.84 -13.77
C LYS A 125 -18.95 -14.85 -14.18
N ARG A 126 -20.06 -14.38 -14.76
CA ARG A 126 -21.16 -15.25 -15.25
C ARG A 126 -20.67 -16.27 -16.28
N TYR A 127 -19.76 -15.87 -17.15
CA TYR A 127 -19.20 -16.73 -18.21
C TYR A 127 -17.89 -17.44 -17.84
N ASP A 128 -17.48 -17.38 -16.56
CA ASP A 128 -16.26 -17.99 -16.04
C ASP A 128 -15.00 -17.53 -16.81
N CYS A 129 -14.94 -16.23 -17.09
CA CYS A 129 -13.82 -15.56 -17.75
C CYS A 129 -12.96 -14.75 -16.77
N PHE A 130 -13.46 -14.51 -15.56
CA PHE A 130 -12.79 -13.69 -14.55
C PHE A 130 -13.20 -14.12 -13.14
N ASP A 131 -12.21 -14.16 -12.25
CA ASP A 131 -12.39 -14.31 -10.80
C ASP A 131 -11.53 -13.23 -10.14
N GLU A 132 -12.13 -12.44 -9.26
CA GLU A 132 -11.51 -11.31 -8.59
C GLU A 132 -10.30 -11.69 -7.71
N ASN A 133 -10.25 -12.93 -7.22
CA ASN A 133 -9.18 -13.51 -6.42
C ASN A 133 -8.25 -14.40 -7.23
N SER A 134 -8.40 -14.43 -8.56
CA SER A 134 -7.49 -15.15 -9.43
C SER A 134 -6.19 -14.39 -9.64
N ARG A 135 -5.14 -15.12 -10.04
CA ARG A 135 -3.80 -14.54 -10.26
C ARG A 135 -3.77 -13.45 -11.33
N ILE A 136 -4.71 -13.46 -12.29
CA ILE A 136 -4.76 -12.45 -13.35
C ILE A 136 -5.13 -11.06 -12.80
N ASN A 137 -5.86 -10.99 -11.68
CA ASN A 137 -6.23 -9.74 -11.05
C ASN A 137 -5.21 -9.27 -10.00
N PHE A 138 -4.04 -9.91 -9.91
CA PHE A 138 -3.04 -9.56 -8.90
C PHE A 138 -1.74 -9.05 -9.51
N LEU A 139 -1.27 -7.93 -8.97
CA LEU A 139 0.06 -7.41 -9.25
C LEU A 139 0.87 -7.27 -7.94
N LYS A 140 2.14 -7.67 -7.98
CA LYS A 140 3.06 -7.45 -6.86
C LYS A 140 3.54 -6.01 -6.88
N VAL A 141 3.15 -5.24 -5.87
CA VAL A 141 3.56 -3.84 -5.70
C VAL A 141 4.24 -3.64 -4.35
N PRO A 142 5.17 -2.69 -4.22
CA PRO A 142 5.75 -2.37 -2.92
C PRO A 142 4.68 -1.93 -1.93
N LEU A 143 4.84 -2.26 -0.64
CA LEU A 143 3.87 -1.92 0.41
C LEU A 143 3.43 -0.44 0.41
N TYR A 144 4.35 0.49 0.14
CA TYR A 144 4.04 1.93 0.11
C TYR A 144 3.08 2.32 -1.02
N PHE A 145 3.03 1.52 -2.08
CA PHE A 145 2.20 1.74 -3.25
C PHE A 145 0.74 1.28 -3.03
N HIS A 146 0.52 0.40 -2.03
CA HIS A 146 -0.77 -0.23 -1.68
C HIS A 146 -1.50 0.50 -0.52
N ILE A 147 -1.14 1.74 -0.17
CA ILE A 147 -1.65 2.36 1.06
C ILE A 147 -3.10 2.85 0.90
N GLY A 148 -4.01 2.23 1.66
CA GLY A 148 -5.35 2.74 1.94
C GLY A 148 -6.37 2.47 0.84
N ALA A 149 -7.51 3.15 0.92
CA ALA A 149 -8.50 3.15 -0.15
C ALA A 149 -7.97 3.98 -1.32
N HIS A 150 -8.24 3.53 -2.54
CA HIS A 150 -7.81 4.19 -3.75
C HIS A 150 -9.01 4.69 -4.57
N PRO A 151 -9.78 5.69 -4.08
CA PRO A 151 -11.04 6.08 -4.71
C PRO A 151 -10.86 6.69 -6.10
N LYS A 152 -9.75 7.41 -6.35
CA LYS A 152 -9.46 7.96 -7.68
C LYS A 152 -9.14 6.86 -8.68
N TYR A 153 -8.28 5.91 -8.28
CA TYR A 153 -7.97 4.75 -9.11
C TYR A 153 -9.20 3.89 -9.36
N SER A 154 -9.99 3.62 -8.32
CA SER A 154 -11.23 2.84 -8.44
C SER A 154 -12.21 3.52 -9.39
N LYS A 155 -12.33 4.84 -9.32
CA LYS A 155 -13.15 5.60 -10.27
C LYS A 155 -12.62 5.52 -11.71
N LEU A 156 -11.31 5.64 -11.92
CA LEU A 156 -10.71 5.45 -13.24
C LEU A 156 -10.96 4.04 -13.79
N VAL A 157 -10.79 3.01 -12.96
CA VAL A 157 -11.06 1.61 -13.35
C VAL A 157 -12.54 1.42 -13.67
N GLU A 158 -13.45 2.03 -12.91
CA GLU A 158 -14.88 2.04 -13.22
C GLU A 158 -15.16 2.65 -14.60
N ASP A 159 -14.61 3.84 -14.87
CA ASP A 159 -14.83 4.55 -16.12
C ASP A 159 -14.32 3.73 -17.33
N ILE A 160 -13.13 3.14 -17.22
CA ILE A 160 -12.59 2.25 -18.26
C ILE A 160 -13.50 1.03 -18.48
N LEU A 161 -13.96 0.38 -17.41
CA LEU A 161 -14.82 -0.81 -17.54
C LEU A 161 -16.20 -0.46 -18.12
N ASP A 162 -16.75 0.70 -17.78
CA ASP A 162 -18.03 1.18 -18.31
C ASP A 162 -17.94 1.53 -19.81
N ASP A 163 -16.83 2.16 -20.23
CA ASP A 163 -16.56 2.44 -21.65
C ASP A 163 -16.44 1.13 -22.44
N ARG A 164 -15.63 0.18 -21.98
CA ARG A 164 -15.44 -1.11 -22.66
C ARG A 164 -16.68 -1.99 -22.66
N TRP A 165 -17.53 -1.89 -21.64
CA TRP A 165 -18.84 -2.53 -21.63
C TRP A 165 -19.75 -1.93 -22.70
N SER A 166 -19.75 -0.61 -22.84
CA SER A 166 -20.56 0.10 -23.83
C SER A 166 -20.16 -0.30 -25.26
N ASP A 167 -18.86 -0.37 -25.55
CA ASP A 167 -18.33 -0.86 -26.83
C ASP A 167 -18.86 -2.27 -27.18
N LEU A 168 -18.85 -3.19 -26.21
CA LEU A 168 -19.35 -4.56 -26.40
C LEU A 168 -20.85 -4.59 -26.71
N VAL A 169 -21.65 -3.79 -25.99
CA VAL A 169 -23.10 -3.71 -26.20
C VAL A 169 -23.41 -3.09 -27.56
N GLU A 170 -22.68 -2.05 -27.97
CA GLU A 170 -22.86 -1.42 -29.29
C GLU A 170 -22.55 -2.40 -30.44
N CYS A 171 -21.57 -3.28 -30.23
CA CYS A 171 -21.24 -4.35 -31.18
C CYS A 171 -22.17 -5.58 -31.08
N GLY A 172 -23.09 -5.63 -30.11
CA GLY A 172 -23.96 -6.78 -29.86
C GLY A 172 -23.23 -8.02 -29.34
N GLN A 173 -22.09 -7.83 -28.67
CA GLN A 173 -21.20 -8.87 -28.16
C GLN A 173 -21.27 -9.07 -26.65
N GLU A 174 -22.23 -8.43 -25.96
CA GLU A 174 -22.37 -8.46 -24.50
C GLU A 174 -22.73 -9.84 -23.92
N ASN A 175 -23.03 -10.82 -24.78
CA ASN A 175 -23.26 -12.22 -24.43
C ASN A 175 -22.22 -13.18 -25.05
N ASP A 176 -21.21 -12.66 -25.77
CA ASP A 176 -20.14 -13.46 -26.32
C ASP A 176 -19.03 -13.66 -25.29
N ARG A 177 -18.90 -14.90 -24.81
CA ARG A 177 -17.88 -15.31 -23.84
C ARG A 177 -16.46 -14.93 -24.28
N ASN A 178 -16.13 -15.11 -25.55
CA ASN A 178 -14.78 -14.86 -26.06
C ASN A 178 -14.49 -13.37 -26.13
N ALA A 179 -15.45 -12.58 -26.63
CA ALA A 179 -15.32 -11.12 -26.69
C ALA A 179 -15.17 -10.52 -25.29
N ILE A 180 -15.99 -10.96 -24.32
CA ILE A 180 -15.90 -10.51 -22.93
C ILE A 180 -14.54 -10.85 -22.31
N ARG A 181 -14.03 -12.07 -22.54
CA ARG A 181 -12.71 -12.48 -22.04
C ARG A 181 -11.60 -11.62 -22.62
N GLU A 182 -11.60 -11.42 -23.94
CA GLU A 182 -10.58 -10.61 -24.64
C GLU A 182 -10.55 -9.18 -24.09
N VAL A 183 -11.72 -8.55 -23.95
CA VAL A 183 -11.82 -7.20 -23.38
C VAL A 183 -11.33 -7.13 -21.93
N ILE A 184 -11.64 -8.13 -21.09
CA ILE A 184 -11.14 -8.17 -19.71
C ILE A 184 -9.63 -8.34 -19.65
N GLU A 185 -9.06 -9.23 -20.47
CA GLU A 185 -7.61 -9.45 -20.54
C GLU A 185 -6.89 -8.17 -20.99
N GLU A 186 -7.44 -7.46 -21.98
CA GLU A 186 -6.93 -6.16 -22.43
C GLU A 186 -6.97 -5.10 -21.33
N VAL A 187 -8.09 -4.98 -20.60
CA VAL A 187 -8.22 -4.01 -19.49
C VAL A 187 -7.22 -4.32 -18.39
N ILE A 188 -7.10 -5.58 -17.97
CA ILE A 188 -6.14 -6.01 -16.94
C ILE A 188 -4.72 -5.70 -17.38
N GLN A 189 -4.38 -5.98 -18.63
CA GLN A 189 -3.05 -5.71 -19.18
C GLN A 189 -2.76 -4.21 -19.20
N TYR A 190 -3.69 -3.39 -19.69
CA TYR A 190 -3.58 -1.94 -19.70
C TYR A 190 -3.34 -1.36 -18.30
N LEU A 191 -4.17 -1.75 -17.32
CA LEU A 191 -4.04 -1.30 -15.93
C LEU A 191 -2.73 -1.78 -15.29
N THR A 192 -2.30 -3.00 -15.60
CA THR A 192 -1.03 -3.55 -15.14
C THR A 192 0.14 -2.72 -15.64
N ASP A 193 0.15 -2.36 -16.91
CA ASP A 193 1.22 -1.58 -17.52
C ASP A 193 1.24 -0.15 -17.00
N MET A 194 0.07 0.46 -16.82
CA MET A 194 -0.06 1.76 -16.17
C MET A 194 0.53 1.75 -14.74
N ILE A 195 0.19 0.74 -13.92
CA ILE A 195 0.75 0.62 -12.56
C ILE A 195 2.28 0.44 -12.60
N LYS A 196 2.79 -0.40 -13.51
CA LYS A 196 4.24 -0.60 -13.67
C LYS A 196 4.95 0.69 -14.10
N GLU A 197 4.35 1.46 -14.98
CA GLU A 197 4.88 2.74 -15.44
C GLU A 197 4.92 3.76 -14.31
N MET A 198 3.84 3.89 -13.53
CA MET A 198 3.82 4.72 -12.32
C MET A 198 4.92 4.33 -11.32
N LYS A 199 5.13 3.03 -11.11
CA LYS A 199 6.21 2.52 -10.27
C LYS A 199 7.59 2.89 -10.84
N ALA A 200 7.76 2.85 -12.16
CA ALA A 200 9.00 3.18 -12.83
C ALA A 200 9.29 4.70 -12.81
N SER A 201 8.27 5.54 -12.88
CA SER A 201 8.37 7.01 -12.83
C SER A 201 8.53 7.58 -11.42
N GLY A 202 8.48 6.72 -10.39
CA GLY A 202 8.68 7.11 -8.99
C GLY A 202 7.44 7.69 -8.32
N VAL A 203 6.26 7.48 -8.90
CA VAL A 203 4.99 7.78 -8.21
C VAL A 203 4.85 6.83 -7.02
N CYS A 204 4.58 7.40 -5.84
CA CYS A 204 4.63 6.65 -4.58
C CYS A 204 3.25 6.12 -4.14
N ILE A 205 2.15 6.62 -4.69
CA ILE A 205 0.78 6.24 -4.31
C ILE A 205 -0.09 6.11 -5.57
N ILE A 206 -0.89 5.04 -5.65
CA ILE A 206 -1.78 4.78 -6.79
C ILE A 206 -2.87 5.87 -6.99
N ASN A 207 -3.15 6.71 -5.99
CA ASN A 207 -4.10 7.81 -6.09
C ASN A 207 -3.52 9.08 -6.73
N ASP A 208 -2.22 9.10 -7.02
CA ASP A 208 -1.57 10.23 -7.69
C ASP A 208 -1.65 10.09 -9.22
N ILE A 209 -2.59 9.28 -9.71
CA ILE A 209 -3.07 9.29 -11.11
C ILE A 209 -3.80 10.60 -11.39
#